data_AF-A0A2D4H579-F1
#
_entry.id   AF-A0A2D4H579-F1
#
_cell.length_a   1.000
_cell.length_b   1.000
_cell.length_c   1.000
_cell.angle_alpha   90.00
_cell.angle_beta   90.00
_cell.angle_gamma   90.00
#
_symmetry.space_group_name_H-M   'P 1'
#
loop_
_entity.id
_entity.type
_entity.pdbx_description
1 polymer ?
#
loop_
_entity_poly.entity_id
_entity_poly.type
_entity_poly.pdbx_seq_one_letter_code
_entity_poly.pdbx_strand_id
1 'polypeptide(L)'
;TKLSMQKYQIAKHHHALIILLSVFFFWYVGAEVTYGSYIFTYAKTYAVMKETEAAGLNSLFWGTFAACRGLAICFATCSSPGSMILISIVGSTVSSLFLALFNVHTVALWVGSAVYGASMATIFPSGISWVEQYTTVQGKSAAMFVMGAALGEMCIPAAVGFLQGYFPTLPVLMYTALGAAVMTAVLFPVMCKLAASTDDAKLKGAGDREVQEALLSSMYLEDDEEDNEIREWNEVDFEIIEMNDT
;
A
#
# COMPACT_ATOMS: atom_id res chain seq x y z
N THR A 1 -11.57 -26.28 13.99
CA THR A 1 -10.63 -26.36 12.83
C THR A 1 -10.83 -25.27 11.78
N LYS A 2 -12.07 -24.83 11.47
CA LYS A 2 -12.33 -23.71 10.53
C LYS A 2 -11.86 -22.34 11.05
N LEU A 3 -12.12 -22.04 12.33
CA LEU A 3 -11.69 -20.80 13.01
C LEU A 3 -10.17 -20.61 13.06
N SER A 4 -9.39 -21.67 13.25
CA SER A 4 -7.92 -21.60 13.23
C SER A 4 -7.39 -21.41 11.82
N MET A 5 -8.00 -22.06 10.82
CA MET A 5 -7.68 -21.87 9.40
C MET A 5 -7.96 -20.44 8.95
N GLN A 6 -9.05 -19.84 9.40
CA GLN A 6 -9.43 -18.47 9.04
C GLN A 6 -8.50 -17.41 9.65
N LYS A 7 -8.14 -17.55 10.93
CA LYS A 7 -7.14 -16.67 11.57
C LYS A 7 -5.78 -16.77 10.87
N TYR A 8 -5.38 -17.97 10.45
CA TYR A 8 -4.15 -18.19 9.68
C TYR A 8 -4.20 -17.49 8.30
N GLN A 9 -5.33 -17.56 7.60
CA GLN A 9 -5.48 -16.87 6.32
C GLN A 9 -5.39 -15.35 6.47
N ILE A 10 -6.10 -14.75 7.44
CA ILE A 10 -6.06 -13.29 7.68
C ILE A 10 -4.63 -12.82 8.02
N ALA A 11 -3.91 -13.55 8.87
CA ALA A 11 -2.52 -13.24 9.21
C ALA A 11 -1.58 -13.35 7.99
N LYS A 12 -1.78 -14.37 7.14
CA LYS A 12 -0.99 -14.55 5.91
C LYS A 12 -1.20 -13.39 4.92
N HIS A 13 -2.43 -12.92 4.75
CA HIS A 13 -2.74 -11.80 3.84
C HIS A 13 -2.18 -10.48 4.36
N HIS A 14 -2.23 -10.25 5.68
CA HIS A 14 -1.61 -9.10 6.34
C HIS A 14 -0.10 -9.01 6.08
N HIS A 15 0.65 -10.10 6.31
CA HIS A 15 2.09 -10.12 6.04
C HIS A 15 2.41 -9.96 4.55
N ALA A 16 1.60 -10.57 3.67
CA ALA A 16 1.76 -10.43 2.24
C ALA A 16 1.56 -8.96 1.78
N LEU A 17 0.56 -8.25 2.31
CA LEU A 17 0.34 -6.83 2.03
C LEU A 17 1.54 -5.97 2.47
N ILE A 18 2.08 -6.22 3.66
CA ILE A 18 3.25 -5.48 4.16
C ILE A 18 4.45 -5.69 3.26
N ILE A 19 4.73 -6.94 2.87
CA ILE A 19 5.85 -7.26 1.97
C ILE A 19 5.64 -6.59 0.61
N LEU A 20 4.43 -6.66 0.05
CA LEU A 20 4.15 -6.10 -1.27
C LEU A 20 4.28 -4.56 -1.26
N LEU A 21 3.85 -3.90 -0.18
CA LEU A 21 4.03 -2.46 -0.01
C LEU A 21 5.51 -2.09 0.17
N SER A 22 6.29 -2.90 0.89
CA SER A 22 7.73 -2.72 1.02
C SER A 22 8.44 -2.81 -0.34
N VAL A 23 8.05 -3.79 -1.17
CA VAL A 23 8.53 -3.91 -2.56
C VAL A 23 8.07 -2.74 -3.42
N PHE A 24 6.84 -2.27 -3.24
CA PHE A 24 6.33 -1.08 -3.93
C PHE A 24 7.18 0.16 -3.61
N PHE A 25 7.48 0.41 -2.33
CA PHE A 25 8.34 1.52 -1.92
C PHE A 25 9.80 1.34 -2.34
N PHE A 26 10.30 0.11 -2.41
CA PHE A 26 11.62 -0.17 -2.98
C PHE A 26 11.75 0.36 -4.41
N TRP A 27 10.79 0.01 -5.29
CA TRP A 27 10.79 0.47 -6.67
C TRP A 27 10.55 1.97 -6.78
N TYR A 28 9.58 2.49 -6.02
CA TYR A 28 9.21 3.90 -6.02
C TYR A 28 10.37 4.80 -5.55
N VAL A 29 10.91 4.57 -4.35
CA VAL A 29 11.99 5.40 -3.77
C VAL A 29 13.28 5.21 -4.57
N GLY A 30 13.58 3.98 -4.99
CA GLY A 30 14.74 3.73 -5.84
C GLY A 30 14.67 4.51 -7.15
N ALA A 31 13.50 4.59 -7.80
CA ALA A 31 13.32 5.39 -9.01
C ALA A 31 13.37 6.91 -8.75
N GLU A 32 12.77 7.37 -7.65
CA GLU A 32 12.81 8.78 -7.22
C GLU A 32 14.25 9.25 -7.04
N VAL A 33 15.03 8.52 -6.23
CA VAL A 33 16.42 8.86 -5.91
C VAL A 33 17.31 8.71 -7.14
N THR A 34 17.14 7.63 -7.92
CA THR A 34 17.90 7.45 -9.17
C THR A 34 17.68 8.62 -10.12
N TYR A 35 16.41 9.03 -10.31
CA TYR A 35 16.10 10.16 -11.18
C TYR A 35 16.73 11.46 -10.65
N GLY A 36 16.53 11.79 -9.38
CA GLY A 36 17.09 12.98 -8.76
C GLY A 36 18.63 13.02 -8.75
N SER A 37 19.30 11.87 -8.63
CA SER A 37 20.77 11.79 -8.64
C SER A 37 21.36 11.91 -10.05
N TYR A 38 20.71 11.34 -11.06
CA TYR A 38 21.29 11.23 -12.40
C TYR A 38 20.72 12.19 -13.44
N ILE A 39 19.60 12.88 -13.17
CA ILE A 39 18.99 13.81 -14.14
C ILE A 39 19.92 14.95 -14.56
N PHE A 40 20.74 15.47 -13.63
CA PHE A 40 21.75 16.48 -13.93
C PHE A 40 22.79 15.98 -14.93
N THR A 41 23.38 14.82 -14.64
CA THR A 41 24.38 14.18 -15.50
C THR A 41 23.78 13.80 -16.84
N TYR A 42 22.54 13.30 -16.85
CA TYR A 42 21.81 12.97 -18.05
C TYR A 42 21.58 14.19 -18.95
N ALA A 43 21.11 15.30 -18.39
CA ALA A 43 20.88 16.55 -19.13
C ALA A 43 22.18 17.12 -19.71
N LYS A 44 23.30 17.03 -18.97
CA LYS A 44 24.61 17.48 -19.44
C LYS A 44 25.17 16.61 -20.57
N THR A 45 25.12 15.29 -20.40
CA THR A 45 25.79 14.34 -21.32
C THR A 45 24.94 14.01 -22.55
N TYR A 46 23.63 13.85 -22.42
CA TYR A 46 22.75 13.40 -23.50
C TYR A 46 21.99 14.54 -24.18
N ALA A 47 21.51 15.52 -23.42
CA ALA A 47 20.75 16.65 -23.97
C ALA A 47 21.65 17.86 -24.32
N VAL A 48 22.97 17.76 -24.08
CA VAL A 48 23.98 18.79 -24.33
C VAL A 48 23.57 20.16 -23.75
N MET A 49 22.88 20.14 -22.61
CA MET A 49 22.39 21.34 -21.93
C MET A 49 23.53 22.03 -21.18
N LYS A 50 23.42 23.35 -20.99
CA LYS A 50 24.37 24.09 -20.14
C LYS A 50 24.25 23.61 -18.70
N GLU A 51 25.33 23.70 -17.92
CA GLU A 51 25.32 23.30 -16.50
C GLU A 51 24.24 24.03 -15.69
N THR A 52 23.98 25.30 -16.01
CA THR A 52 22.91 26.09 -15.39
C THR A 52 21.52 25.53 -15.68
N GLU A 53 21.28 25.05 -16.91
CA GLU A 53 20.00 24.47 -17.31
C GLU A 53 19.82 23.07 -16.71
N ALA A 54 20.88 22.25 -16.69
CA ALA A 54 20.87 20.94 -16.05
C ALA A 54 20.64 21.03 -14.53
N ALA A 55 21.27 21.99 -13.86
CA ALA A 55 21.03 22.29 -12.44
C ALA A 55 19.59 22.76 -12.23
N GLY A 56 19.08 23.65 -13.09
CA GLY A 56 17.70 24.12 -13.05
C GLY A 56 16.68 22.98 -13.22
N LEU A 57 16.96 21.98 -14.07
CA LEU A 57 16.10 20.82 -14.26
C LEU A 57 16.03 19.95 -12.99
N ASN A 58 17.18 19.71 -12.35
CA ASN A 58 17.22 18.99 -11.07
C ASN A 58 16.49 19.75 -9.96
N SER A 59 16.71 21.06 -9.85
CA SER A 59 15.99 21.93 -8.92
C SER A 59 14.49 21.95 -9.20
N LEU A 60 14.07 21.90 -10.46
CA LEU A 60 12.66 21.86 -10.83
C LEU A 60 12.02 20.53 -10.42
N PHE A 61 12.71 19.40 -10.60
CA PHE A 61 12.23 18.10 -10.15
C PHE A 61 11.95 18.10 -8.63
N TRP A 62 12.95 18.46 -7.81
CA TRP A 62 12.77 18.52 -6.36
C TRP A 62 11.80 19.63 -5.92
N GLY A 63 11.81 20.77 -6.62
CA GLY A 63 10.94 21.90 -6.32
C GLY A 63 9.46 21.58 -6.57
N THR A 64 9.14 20.97 -7.71
CA THR A 64 7.77 20.53 -8.03
C THR A 64 7.33 19.40 -7.11
N PHE A 65 8.22 18.47 -6.79
CA PHE A 65 7.97 17.42 -5.81
C PHE A 65 7.62 18.00 -4.42
N ALA A 66 8.42 18.94 -3.91
CA ALA A 66 8.17 19.59 -2.63
C ALA A 66 6.89 20.46 -2.64
N ALA A 67 6.68 21.24 -3.71
CA ALA A 67 5.48 22.06 -3.86
C ALA A 67 4.21 21.21 -3.93
N CYS A 68 4.25 20.12 -4.70
CA CYS A 68 3.11 19.21 -4.82
C CYS A 68 2.83 18.48 -3.50
N ARG A 69 3.86 18.11 -2.71
CA ARG A 69 3.67 17.62 -1.34
C ARG A 69 2.97 18.64 -0.45
N GLY A 70 3.36 19.91 -0.50
CA GLY A 70 2.70 20.98 0.25
C GLY A 70 1.24 21.15 -0.14
N LEU A 71 0.95 21.19 -1.45
CA LEU A 71 -0.41 21.27 -1.97
C LEU A 71 -1.25 20.04 -1.56
N ALA A 72 -0.66 18.86 -1.59
CA ALA A 72 -1.33 17.62 -1.22
C ALA A 72 -1.83 17.63 0.23
N ILE A 73 -1.16 18.34 1.16
CA ILE A 73 -1.64 18.49 2.54
C ILE A 73 -2.98 19.24 2.57
N CYS A 74 -3.13 20.29 1.75
CA CYS A 74 -4.40 21.02 1.63
C CYS A 74 -5.51 20.16 1.00
N PHE A 75 -5.15 19.29 0.06
CA PHE A 75 -6.09 18.40 -0.62
C PHE A 75 -6.33 17.06 0.11
N ALA A 76 -5.54 16.73 1.14
CA ALA A 76 -5.63 15.48 1.88
C ALA A 76 -6.98 15.27 2.58
N THR A 77 -7.70 16.37 2.86
CA THR A 77 -9.05 16.34 3.45
C THR A 77 -10.14 16.01 2.44
N CYS A 78 -9.89 16.14 1.14
CA CYS A 78 -10.90 16.02 0.09
C CYS A 78 -10.80 14.71 -0.72
N SER A 79 -9.68 14.00 -0.69
CA SER A 79 -9.42 12.86 -1.59
C SER A 79 -9.09 11.57 -0.84
N SER A 80 -9.59 10.44 -1.34
CA SER A 80 -9.23 9.13 -0.79
C SER A 80 -7.75 8.79 -1.09
N PRO A 81 -7.00 8.17 -0.16
CA PRO A 81 -5.59 7.81 -0.37
C PRO A 81 -5.38 6.91 -1.60
N GLY A 82 -6.34 6.01 -1.87
CA GLY A 82 -6.29 5.12 -3.04
C GLY A 82 -6.38 5.87 -4.37
N SER A 83 -7.27 6.86 -4.48
CA SER A 83 -7.38 7.71 -5.68
C SER A 83 -6.11 8.54 -5.90
N MET A 84 -5.50 9.06 -4.83
CA MET A 84 -4.26 9.83 -4.92
C MET A 84 -3.11 8.98 -5.47
N ILE A 85 -2.94 7.74 -4.97
CA ILE A 85 -1.92 6.82 -5.48
C ILE A 85 -2.16 6.50 -6.95
N LEU A 86 -3.42 6.24 -7.35
CA LEU A 86 -3.73 5.92 -8.75
C LEU A 86 -3.40 7.09 -9.70
N ILE A 87 -3.82 8.31 -9.35
CA ILE A 87 -3.50 9.51 -10.14
C ILE A 87 -1.99 9.69 -10.24
N SER A 88 -1.27 9.53 -9.14
CA SER A 88 0.19 9.61 -9.10
C SER A 88 0.89 8.55 -9.95
N ILE A 89 0.42 7.30 -9.92
CA ILE A 89 0.95 6.20 -10.75
C ILE A 89 0.70 6.47 -12.23
N VAL A 90 -0.49 6.95 -12.58
CA VAL A 90 -0.80 7.31 -13.97
C VAL A 90 0.09 8.48 -14.41
N GLY A 91 0.21 9.51 -13.59
CA GLY A 91 1.07 10.67 -13.86
C GLY A 91 2.55 10.28 -14.01
N SER A 92 3.07 9.42 -13.14
CA SER A 92 4.46 8.95 -13.21
C SER A 92 4.70 8.03 -14.41
N THR A 93 3.72 7.18 -14.77
CA THR A 93 3.80 6.31 -15.95
C THR A 93 3.74 7.10 -17.24
N VAL A 94 2.80 8.04 -17.37
CA VAL A 94 2.68 8.91 -18.55
C VAL A 94 3.92 9.78 -18.70
N SER A 95 4.40 10.36 -17.60
CA SER A 95 5.59 11.22 -17.65
C SER A 95 6.87 10.43 -17.95
N SER A 96 7.06 9.25 -17.35
CA SER A 96 8.21 8.40 -17.65
C SER A 96 8.19 7.87 -19.09
N LEU A 97 7.01 7.53 -19.62
CA LEU A 97 6.85 7.16 -21.02
C LEU A 97 7.16 8.34 -21.95
N PHE A 98 6.66 9.53 -21.63
CA PHE A 98 6.94 10.74 -22.39
C PHE A 98 8.44 11.08 -22.39
N LEU A 99 9.10 10.98 -21.24
CA LEU A 99 10.54 11.17 -21.10
C LEU A 99 11.35 10.11 -21.86
N ALA A 100 10.89 8.85 -21.90
CA ALA A 100 11.53 7.79 -22.66
C ALA A 100 11.44 8.03 -24.18
N LEU A 101 10.27 8.47 -24.66
CA LEU A 101 10.01 8.74 -26.08
C LEU A 101 10.70 10.02 -26.59
N PHE A 102 10.69 11.10 -25.80
CA PHE A 102 11.22 12.42 -26.18
C PHE A 102 12.52 12.76 -25.43
N ASN A 103 13.40 11.78 -25.30
CA ASN A 103 14.61 11.88 -24.46
C ASN A 103 15.67 12.92 -24.95
N VAL A 104 15.56 13.39 -26.20
CA VAL A 104 16.49 14.37 -26.80
C VAL A 104 15.96 15.81 -26.74
N HIS A 105 14.64 16.02 -26.57
CA HIS A 105 14.05 17.35 -26.64
C HIS A 105 14.14 18.07 -25.28
N THR A 106 14.88 19.18 -25.24
CA THR A 106 15.09 20.00 -24.03
C THR A 106 13.78 20.37 -23.33
N VAL A 107 12.79 20.89 -24.06
CA VAL A 107 11.49 21.28 -23.51
C VAL A 107 10.72 20.07 -22.95
N ALA A 108 10.83 18.92 -23.60
CA ALA A 108 10.19 17.69 -23.14
C ALA A 108 10.81 17.20 -21.82
N LEU A 109 12.12 17.36 -21.64
CA LEU A 109 12.78 17.07 -20.36
C LEU A 109 12.27 17.98 -19.25
N TRP A 110 12.16 19.30 -19.48
CA TRP A 110 11.62 20.24 -18.48
C TRP A 110 10.20 19.88 -18.03
N VAL A 111 9.30 19.70 -18.99
CA VAL A 111 7.90 19.37 -18.70
C VAL A 111 7.79 17.98 -18.07
N GLY A 112 8.49 16.98 -18.62
CA GLY A 112 8.50 15.63 -18.11
C GLY A 112 9.04 15.53 -16.69
N SER A 113 10.19 16.16 -16.39
CA SER A 113 10.76 16.18 -15.03
C SER A 113 9.82 16.85 -14.03
N ALA A 114 9.17 17.95 -14.40
CA ALA A 114 8.21 18.64 -13.54
C ALA A 114 6.97 17.77 -13.24
N VAL A 115 6.37 17.18 -14.26
CA VAL A 115 5.19 16.31 -14.09
C VAL A 115 5.58 15.03 -13.35
N TYR A 116 6.77 14.48 -13.61
CA TYR A 116 7.27 13.29 -12.94
C TYR A 116 7.49 13.55 -11.45
N GLY A 117 8.16 14.65 -11.09
CA GLY A 117 8.36 15.07 -9.69
C GLY A 117 7.04 15.34 -8.97
N ALA A 118 6.13 16.09 -9.59
CA ALA A 118 4.81 16.35 -9.02
C ALA A 118 4.01 15.05 -8.81
N SER A 119 4.05 14.11 -9.75
CA SER A 119 3.29 12.86 -9.66
C SER A 119 3.82 11.94 -8.56
N MET A 120 5.15 11.90 -8.36
CA MET A 120 5.76 11.05 -7.32
C MET A 120 5.51 11.56 -5.91
N ALA A 121 5.37 12.88 -5.72
CA ALA A 121 5.25 13.56 -4.43
C ALA A 121 4.35 12.86 -3.40
N THR A 122 3.16 12.44 -3.83
CA THR A 122 2.10 11.92 -2.93
C THR A 122 2.12 10.41 -2.75
N ILE A 123 2.88 9.66 -3.54
CA ILE A 123 2.85 8.19 -3.53
C ILE A 123 3.26 7.63 -2.16
N PHE A 124 4.35 8.14 -1.60
CA PHE A 124 4.85 7.68 -0.30
C PHE A 124 3.87 7.94 0.85
N PRO A 125 3.45 9.21 1.13
CA PRO A 125 2.52 9.48 2.22
C PRO A 125 1.16 8.80 2.01
N SER A 126 0.61 8.85 0.79
CA SER A 126 -0.68 8.19 0.50
C SER A 126 -0.57 6.67 0.61
N GLY A 127 0.56 6.06 0.28
CA GLY A 127 0.80 4.63 0.45
C GLY A 127 0.75 4.18 1.91
N ILE A 128 1.33 4.97 2.81
CA ILE A 128 1.26 4.73 4.26
C ILE A 128 -0.19 4.88 4.75
N SER A 129 -0.87 5.98 4.40
CA SER A 129 -2.28 6.18 4.79
C SER A 129 -3.22 5.13 4.20
N TRP A 130 -2.93 4.63 2.99
CA TRP A 130 -3.72 3.57 2.36
C TRP A 130 -3.59 2.26 3.13
N VAL A 131 -2.38 1.84 3.52
CA VAL A 131 -2.23 0.59 4.27
C VAL A 131 -2.79 0.67 5.69
N GLU A 132 -2.74 1.84 6.33
CA GLU A 132 -3.37 2.09 7.62
C GLU A 132 -4.90 1.86 7.61
N GLN A 133 -5.56 2.01 6.46
CA GLN A 133 -6.99 1.73 6.32
C GLN A 133 -7.31 0.23 6.38
N TYR A 134 -6.41 -0.63 5.89
CA TYR A 134 -6.65 -2.08 5.81
C TYR A 134 -5.97 -2.86 6.95
N THR A 135 -4.97 -2.26 7.59
CA THR A 135 -4.30 -2.89 8.72
C THR A 135 -3.78 -1.89 9.73
N THR A 136 -3.80 -2.29 11.00
CA THR A 136 -3.06 -1.60 12.05
C THR A 136 -1.56 -1.66 11.75
N VAL A 137 -1.00 -0.52 11.34
CA VAL A 137 0.44 -0.37 11.14
C VAL A 137 1.10 -0.31 12.51
N GLN A 138 1.64 -1.44 12.96
CA GLN A 138 2.54 -1.47 14.10
C GLN A 138 3.92 -0.93 13.71
N GLY A 139 4.70 -0.42 14.66
CA GLY A 139 6.04 0.14 14.41
C GLY A 139 6.99 -0.83 13.68
N LYS A 140 6.82 -2.15 13.87
CA LYS A 140 7.57 -3.18 13.12
C LYS A 140 7.24 -3.20 11.62
N SER A 141 5.97 -3.01 11.25
CA SER A 141 5.53 -2.95 9.85
C SER A 141 6.00 -1.66 9.19
N ALA A 142 5.90 -0.52 9.90
CA ALA A 142 6.45 0.76 9.43
C ALA A 142 7.97 0.67 9.18
N ALA A 143 8.72 0.04 10.09
CA ALA A 143 10.15 -0.20 9.90
C ALA A 143 10.43 -1.04 8.64
N MET A 144 9.60 -2.03 8.32
CA MET A 144 9.75 -2.83 7.09
C MET A 144 9.50 -2.01 5.81
N PHE A 145 8.60 -1.03 5.85
CA PHE A 145 8.37 -0.11 4.73
C PHE A 145 9.59 0.79 4.50
N VAL A 146 10.13 1.35 5.58
CA VAL A 146 11.32 2.20 5.54
C VAL A 146 12.54 1.40 5.10
N MET A 147 12.71 0.16 5.56
CA MET A 147 13.79 -0.72 5.06
C MET A 147 13.66 -0.99 3.56
N GLY A 148 12.45 -1.24 3.05
CA GLY A 148 12.23 -1.41 1.60
C GLY A 148 12.62 -0.17 0.81
N ALA A 149 12.20 1.01 1.27
CA ALA A 149 12.58 2.30 0.68
C ALA A 149 14.11 2.52 0.70
N ALA A 150 14.75 2.29 1.84
CA ALA A 150 16.20 2.44 2.01
C ALA A 150 17.00 1.44 1.15
N LEU A 151 16.49 0.21 0.97
CA LEU A 151 17.10 -0.72 0.03
C LEU A 151 16.94 -0.24 -1.42
N GLY A 152 15.81 0.37 -1.75
CA GLY A 152 15.55 0.95 -3.08
C GLY A 152 16.52 2.07 -3.44
N GLU A 153 16.70 3.04 -2.53
CA GLU A 153 17.63 4.17 -2.73
C GLU A 153 19.10 3.75 -2.80
N MET A 154 19.46 2.61 -2.24
CA MET A 154 20.84 2.09 -2.31
C MET A 154 21.05 1.23 -3.56
N CYS A 155 20.13 0.29 -3.83
CA CYS A 155 20.31 -0.71 -4.87
C CYS A 155 20.06 -0.18 -6.28
N ILE A 156 18.99 0.59 -6.50
CA ILE A 156 18.62 1.03 -7.84
C ILE A 156 19.62 2.05 -8.38
N PRO A 157 19.98 3.15 -7.67
CA PRO A 157 20.97 4.09 -8.17
C PRO A 157 22.33 3.44 -8.42
N ALA A 158 22.78 2.51 -7.56
CA ALA A 158 24.03 1.79 -7.76
C ALA A 158 24.00 0.92 -9.03
N ALA A 159 22.90 0.19 -9.26
CA ALA A 159 22.72 -0.61 -10.46
C ALA A 159 22.68 0.26 -11.73
N VAL A 160 21.96 1.39 -11.69
CA VAL A 160 21.90 2.34 -12.81
C VAL A 160 23.26 2.97 -13.07
N GLY A 161 23.97 3.40 -12.03
CA GLY A 161 25.32 3.95 -12.15
C GLY A 161 26.31 2.98 -12.78
N PHE A 162 26.27 1.70 -12.37
CA PHE A 162 27.08 0.65 -12.97
C PHE A 162 26.72 0.43 -14.45
N LEU A 163 25.42 0.32 -14.76
CA LEU A 163 24.94 0.05 -16.11
C LEU A 163 25.20 1.23 -17.07
N GLN A 164 25.10 2.46 -16.56
CA GLN A 164 25.44 3.70 -17.27
C GLN A 164 26.93 3.74 -17.65
N GLY A 165 27.82 3.17 -16.82
CA GLY A 165 29.25 3.04 -17.11
C GLY A 165 29.56 2.06 -18.25
N TYR A 166 28.77 0.99 -18.39
CA TYR A 166 28.92 0.00 -19.47
C TYR A 166 28.25 0.43 -20.77
N PHE A 167 27.09 1.10 -20.69
CA PHE A 167 26.31 1.52 -21.85
C PHE A 167 26.08 3.04 -21.88
N PRO A 168 27.11 3.85 -22.18
CA PRO A 168 27.05 5.31 -22.14
C PRO A 168 26.26 5.95 -23.29
N THR A 169 25.64 5.16 -24.16
CA THR A 169 24.82 5.61 -25.29
C THR A 169 23.33 5.35 -25.10
N LEU A 170 22.94 4.53 -24.11
CA LEU A 170 21.53 4.21 -23.85
C LEU A 170 20.98 5.12 -22.75
N PRO A 171 19.73 5.63 -22.87
CA PRO A 171 19.09 6.43 -21.84
C PRO A 171 18.60 5.54 -20.68
N VAL A 172 19.54 4.88 -20.01
CA VAL A 172 19.29 3.92 -18.91
C VAL A 172 18.39 4.54 -17.85
N LEU A 173 18.63 5.80 -17.49
CA LEU A 173 17.83 6.56 -16.53
C LEU A 173 16.33 6.58 -16.85
N MET A 174 15.98 6.83 -18.12
CA MET A 174 14.58 6.92 -18.55
C MET A 174 13.92 5.55 -18.58
N TYR A 175 14.66 4.52 -19.01
CA TYR A 175 14.17 3.14 -18.97
C TYR A 175 14.00 2.62 -17.55
N THR A 176 14.87 3.01 -16.62
CA THR A 176 14.72 2.62 -15.20
C THR A 176 13.53 3.31 -14.55
N ALA A 177 13.29 4.59 -14.87
CA ALA A 177 12.10 5.30 -14.43
C ALA A 177 10.82 4.65 -14.99
N LEU A 178 10.79 4.31 -16.28
CA LEU A 178 9.67 3.61 -16.90
C LEU A 178 9.45 2.21 -16.32
N GLY A 179 10.53 1.44 -16.14
CA GLY A 179 10.47 0.10 -15.55
C GLY A 179 9.90 0.14 -14.13
N ALA A 180 10.36 1.06 -13.30
CA ALA A 180 9.83 1.24 -11.95
C ALA A 180 8.37 1.73 -11.96
N ALA A 181 8.00 2.63 -12.88
CA ALA A 181 6.61 3.07 -13.04
C ALA A 181 5.69 1.90 -13.43
N VAL A 182 6.11 1.03 -14.35
CA VAL A 182 5.36 -0.19 -14.71
C VAL A 182 5.27 -1.15 -13.52
N MET A 183 6.36 -1.38 -12.79
CA MET A 183 6.36 -2.26 -11.62
C MET A 183 5.40 -1.75 -10.54
N THR A 184 5.44 -0.45 -10.22
CA THR A 184 4.52 0.17 -9.25
C THR A 184 3.07 0.15 -9.75
N ALA A 185 2.83 0.37 -11.04
CA ALA A 185 1.51 0.28 -11.67
C ALA A 185 0.92 -1.14 -11.66
N VAL A 186 1.75 -2.18 -11.69
CA VAL A 186 1.29 -3.58 -11.57
C VAL A 186 1.10 -3.97 -10.10
N LEU A 187 2.01 -3.54 -9.22
CA LEU A 187 1.95 -3.87 -7.80
C LEU A 187 0.70 -3.26 -7.14
N PHE A 188 0.32 -2.03 -7.48
CA PHE A 188 -0.81 -1.36 -6.84
C PHE A 188 -2.16 -2.08 -7.01
N PRO A 189 -2.62 -2.48 -8.21
CA PRO A 189 -3.82 -3.31 -8.36
C PRO A 189 -3.74 -4.65 -7.64
N VAL A 190 -2.57 -5.29 -7.59
CA VAL A 190 -2.37 -6.54 -6.85
C VAL A 190 -2.57 -6.30 -5.35
N MET A 191 -2.05 -5.19 -4.82
CA MET A 191 -2.28 -4.77 -3.43
C MET A 191 -3.76 -4.50 -3.17
N CYS A 192 -4.44 -3.77 -4.05
CA CYS A 192 -5.87 -3.49 -3.93
C CYS A 192 -6.71 -4.77 -3.92
N LYS A 193 -6.42 -5.71 -4.82
CA LYS A 193 -7.12 -7.00 -4.88
C LYS A 193 -6.89 -7.84 -3.62
N LEU A 194 -5.66 -7.84 -3.10
CA LEU A 194 -5.31 -8.56 -1.88
C LEU A 194 -5.95 -7.91 -0.63
N ALA A 195 -6.01 -6.59 -0.59
CA ALA A 195 -6.68 -5.83 0.46
C ALA A 195 -8.20 -6.12 0.47
N ALA A 196 -8.87 -6.06 -0.68
CA ALA A 196 -10.28 -6.39 -0.80
C ALA A 196 -10.60 -7.83 -0.33
N SER A 197 -9.76 -8.81 -0.72
CA SER A 197 -9.92 -10.20 -0.28
C SER A 197 -9.75 -10.39 1.23
N THR A 198 -8.99 -9.51 1.88
CA THR A 198 -8.77 -9.54 3.34
C THR A 198 -10.00 -9.03 4.07
N ASP A 199 -10.64 -7.98 3.56
CA ASP A 199 -11.89 -7.44 4.10
C ASP A 199 -13.05 -8.44 3.98
N ASP A 200 -13.21 -9.09 2.83
CA ASP A 200 -14.22 -10.15 2.64
C ASP A 200 -14.03 -11.30 3.64
N ALA A 201 -12.78 -11.73 3.84
CA ALA A 201 -12.45 -12.79 4.80
C ALA A 201 -12.74 -12.38 6.26
N LYS A 202 -12.59 -11.09 6.57
CA LYS A 202 -12.87 -10.51 7.89
C LYS A 202 -14.37 -10.38 8.14
N LEU A 203 -15.14 -9.88 7.16
CA LEU A 203 -16.61 -9.81 7.23
C LEU A 203 -17.22 -11.20 7.43
N LYS A 204 -16.79 -12.18 6.64
CA LYS A 204 -17.28 -13.56 6.75
C LYS A 204 -16.99 -14.17 8.12
N GLY A 205 -15.83 -13.85 8.70
CA GLY A 205 -15.45 -14.35 10.03
C GLY A 205 -16.18 -13.70 11.19
N ALA A 206 -16.59 -12.45 11.05
CA ALA A 206 -17.43 -11.78 12.03
C ALA A 206 -18.83 -12.43 12.06
N GLY A 207 -19.44 -12.63 10.89
CA GLY A 207 -20.75 -13.27 10.79
C GLY A 207 -20.78 -14.70 11.34
N ASP A 208 -19.78 -15.53 11.02
CA ASP A 208 -19.67 -16.89 11.57
C ASP A 208 -19.56 -16.88 13.11
N ARG A 209 -18.97 -15.83 13.69
CA ARG A 209 -18.78 -15.68 15.14
C ARG A 209 -20.05 -15.26 15.86
N GLU A 210 -20.79 -14.29 15.30
CA GLU A 210 -22.10 -13.87 15.81
C GLU A 210 -23.09 -15.03 15.79
N VAL A 211 -23.10 -15.82 14.70
CA VAL A 211 -23.95 -17.02 14.62
C VAL A 211 -23.55 -18.04 15.68
N GLN A 212 -22.26 -18.24 15.94
CA GLN A 212 -21.80 -19.16 16.97
C GLN A 212 -22.15 -18.69 18.39
N GLU A 213 -22.05 -17.38 18.67
CA GLU A 213 -22.47 -16.81 19.96
C GLU A 213 -23.99 -16.91 20.17
N ALA A 214 -24.78 -16.69 19.12
CA ALA A 214 -26.23 -16.86 19.17
C ALA A 214 -26.63 -18.32 19.46
N LEU A 215 -25.97 -19.30 18.83
CA LEU A 215 -26.21 -20.72 19.09
C LEU A 215 -25.79 -21.15 20.50
N LEU A 216 -24.69 -20.60 21.04
CA LEU A 216 -24.32 -20.85 22.43
C LEU A 216 -25.33 -20.23 23.38
N SER A 217 -25.79 -19.00 23.12
CA SER A 217 -26.81 -18.37 23.94
C SER A 217 -28.14 -19.13 23.92
N SER A 218 -28.54 -19.72 22.78
CA SER A 218 -29.77 -20.53 22.74
C SER A 218 -29.64 -21.83 23.51
N MET A 219 -28.48 -22.50 23.44
CA MET A 219 -28.22 -23.73 24.20
C MET A 219 -28.30 -23.49 25.71
N TYR A 220 -27.79 -22.35 26.19
CA TYR A 220 -27.84 -22.00 27.61
C TYR A 220 -29.27 -21.69 28.07
N LEU A 221 -30.11 -21.13 27.19
CA LEU A 221 -31.52 -20.89 27.49
C LEU A 221 -32.34 -22.19 27.52
N GLU A 222 -32.05 -23.14 26.63
CA GLU A 222 -32.69 -24.47 26.65
C GLU A 222 -32.32 -25.26 27.92
N ASP A 223 -31.05 -25.22 28.35
CA ASP A 223 -30.62 -25.84 29.62
C ASP A 223 -31.31 -25.19 30.84
N ASP A 224 -31.48 -23.87 30.86
CA ASP A 224 -32.18 -23.14 31.94
C ASP A 224 -33.71 -23.41 31.95
N GLU A 225 -34.33 -23.67 30.80
CA GLU A 225 -35.74 -24.08 30.70
C GLU A 225 -35.95 -25.53 31.17
N GLU A 226 -35.10 -26.47 30.75
CA GLU A 226 -35.16 -27.86 31.23
C GLU A 226 -34.93 -27.94 32.75
N ASP A 227 -33.97 -27.21 33.30
CA ASP A 227 -33.72 -27.19 34.75
C ASP A 227 -34.89 -26.57 35.55
N ASN A 228 -35.61 -25.60 34.97
CA ASN A 228 -36.82 -25.04 35.58
C ASN A 228 -38.00 -26.01 35.51
N GLU A 229 -38.24 -26.67 34.37
CA GLU A 229 -39.29 -27.68 34.26
C GLU A 229 -39.02 -28.83 35.25
N ILE A 230 -37.81 -29.35 35.33
CA ILE A 230 -37.46 -30.45 36.26
C ILE A 230 -37.69 -30.03 37.73
N ARG A 231 -37.41 -28.76 38.07
CA ARG A 231 -37.73 -28.22 39.41
C ARG A 231 -39.22 -28.15 39.66
N GLU A 232 -40.00 -27.69 38.69
CA GLU A 232 -41.46 -27.61 38.79
C GLU A 232 -42.08 -29.00 38.96
N TRP A 233 -41.65 -29.99 38.18
CA TRP A 233 -42.07 -31.39 38.32
C TRP A 233 -41.74 -31.96 39.71
N ASN A 234 -40.55 -31.66 40.26
CA ASN A 234 -40.17 -32.12 41.60
C ASN A 234 -40.99 -31.45 42.71
N GLU A 235 -41.41 -30.19 42.58
CA GLU A 235 -42.30 -29.54 43.55
C GLU A 235 -43.71 -30.14 43.52
N VAL A 236 -44.25 -30.41 42.33
CA VAL A 236 -45.58 -31.00 42.16
C VAL A 236 -45.63 -32.43 42.72
N ASP A 237 -44.60 -33.25 42.50
CA ASP A 237 -44.51 -34.59 43.10
C ASP A 237 -44.41 -34.54 44.63
N PHE A 238 -43.72 -33.53 45.19
CA PHE A 238 -43.61 -33.35 46.65
C PHE A 238 -44.95 -32.95 47.29
N GLU A 239 -45.71 -32.07 46.62
CA GLU A 239 -47.02 -31.61 47.08
C GLU A 239 -48.08 -32.73 47.04
N ILE A 240 -48.02 -33.61 46.02
CA ILE A 240 -48.89 -34.79 45.91
C ILE A 240 -48.57 -35.84 46.98
N ILE A 241 -47.30 -36.00 47.36
CA ILE A 241 -46.89 -36.92 48.43
C ILE A 241 -47.38 -36.42 49.79
N GLU A 242 -47.31 -35.11 50.07
CA GLU A 242 -47.83 -34.53 51.33
C GLU A 242 -49.36 -34.65 51.46
N MET A 243 -50.10 -34.66 50.34
CA MET A 243 -51.56 -34.82 50.37
C MET A 243 -52.04 -36.27 50.57
N ASN A 244 -51.16 -37.27 50.47
CA ASN A 244 -51.53 -38.69 50.59
C ASN A 244 -51.26 -39.28 52.00
N ASP A 245 -50.74 -38.48 52.94
CA ASP A 245 -50.46 -38.86 54.33
C ASP A 245 -51.48 -38.28 55.36
N THR A 246 -52.70 -37.94 54.91
CA THR A 246 -53.86 -37.59 55.77
C THR A 246 -55.04 -38.53 55.56
#